data_AF-A0A958H8Z6-F1
#
_entry.id   AF-A0A958H8Z6-F1
#
_cell.length_a   1.000
_cell.length_b   1.000
_cell.length_c   1.000
_cell.angle_alpha   90.00
_cell.angle_beta   90.00
_cell.angle_gamma   90.00
#
_symmetry.space_group_name_H-M   'P 1'
#
loop_
_entity.id
_entity.type
_entity.pdbx_description
1 polymer ?
#
loop_
_entity_poly.entity_id
_entity_poly.type
_entity_poly.pdbx_seq_one_letter_code
_entity_poly.pdbx_strand_id
1 'polypeptide(L)' 'MTERIGFIGLGIMGRGMAANILKAGFPLTVWNRTPERTEALADAGAAVAATPAALAAASDI' A
#
# COMPACT_ATOMS: atom_id res chain seq x y z
N MET A 1 10.40 -16.39 3.74
CA MET A 1 9.19 -15.62 4.07
C MET A 1 9.45 -14.21 3.60
N THR A 2 8.50 -13.60 2.90
CA THR A 2 8.59 -12.19 2.49
C THR A 2 7.61 -11.41 3.37
N GLU A 3 8.09 -10.39 4.06
CA GLU A 3 7.31 -9.55 4.96
C GLU A 3 6.19 -8.83 4.20
N ARG A 4 4.97 -8.83 4.75
CA ARG A 4 3.84 -8.06 4.21
C ARG A 4 3.96 -6.62 4.65
N ILE A 5 4.00 -5.69 3.71
CA ILE A 5 4.19 -4.27 4.02
C ILE A 5 2.87 -3.51 3.90
N GLY A 6 2.55 -2.71 4.91
CA GLY A 6 1.47 -1.73 4.88
C GLY A 6 1.98 -0.33 4.58
N PHE A 7 1.30 0.40 3.69
CA PHE A 7 1.64 1.80 3.41
C PHE A 7 0.42 2.72 3.55
N ILE A 8 0.51 3.69 4.47
CA ILE A 8 -0.53 4.67 4.72
C ILE A 8 -0.12 6.06 4.21
N GLY A 9 -0.97 6.66 3.38
CA GLY A 9 -0.79 8.03 2.89
C GLY A 9 -0.11 8.11 1.52
N LEU A 10 -0.91 8.31 0.48
CA LEU A 10 -0.48 8.30 -0.93
C LEU A 10 -0.44 9.72 -1.50
N GLY A 11 0.33 10.58 -0.84
CA GLY A 11 0.67 11.94 -1.32
C GLY A 11 1.75 11.94 -2.40
N ILE A 12 2.35 13.11 -2.64
CA ILE A 12 3.41 13.30 -3.66
C ILE A 12 4.57 12.32 -3.42
N MET A 13 5.06 12.23 -2.19
CA MET A 13 6.17 11.32 -1.84
C MET A 13 5.70 9.87 -1.65
N GLY A 14 4.59 9.68 -0.93
CA GLY A 14 4.10 8.36 -0.53
C GLY A 14 3.86 7.41 -1.70
N ARG A 15 3.33 7.91 -2.82
CA ARG A 15 3.08 7.11 -4.03
C ARG A 15 4.35 6.51 -4.61
N GLY A 16 5.43 7.29 -4.70
CA GLY A 16 6.71 6.81 -5.22
C GLY A 16 7.35 5.76 -4.31
N MET A 17 7.28 5.97 -2.99
CA MET A 17 7.79 5.00 -2.00
C MET A 17 7.02 3.68 -2.07
N ALA A 18 5.69 3.73 -2.06
CA ALA A 18 4.85 2.54 -2.18
C ALA A 18 5.10 1.79 -3.51
N ALA A 19 5.21 2.51 -4.63
CA ALA A 19 5.52 1.89 -5.91
C ALA A 19 6.89 1.18 -5.92
N ASN A 20 7.90 1.74 -5.24
CA ASN A 20 9.21 1.09 -5.13
C ASN A 20 9.17 -0.18 -4.28
N ILE A 21 8.41 -0.18 -3.18
CA ILE A 21 8.19 -1.39 -2.35
C ILE A 21 7.56 -2.50 -3.18
N LEU A 22 6.52 -2.17 -3.96
CA LEU A 22 5.86 -3.12 -4.84
C LEU A 22 6.80 -3.66 -5.93
N LYS A 23 7.58 -2.78 -6.58
CA LYS A 23 8.59 -3.16 -7.57
C LYS A 23 9.69 -4.06 -7.01
N ALA A 24 10.03 -3.90 -5.73
CA ALA A 24 10.98 -4.77 -5.04
C ALA A 24 10.41 -6.16 -4.74
N GLY A 25 9.12 -6.40 -5.02
CA GLY A 25 8.48 -7.71 -4.91
C GLY A 25 7.87 -8.01 -3.55
N PHE A 26 7.75 -7.01 -2.66
CA PHE A 26 7.07 -7.19 -1.38
C PHE A 26 5.55 -7.21 -1.57
N PRO A 27 4.81 -8.11 -0.90
CA PRO A 27 3.37 -8.02 -0.78
C PRO A 27 2.98 -6.69 -0.12
N LEU A 28 2.33 -5.82 -0.88
CA LEU A 28 1.99 -4.47 -0.44
C LEU A 28 0.49 -4.31 -0.30
N THR A 29 0.05 -3.85 0.87
CA THR A 29 -1.30 -3.33 1.09
C THR A 29 -1.21 -1.82 1.32
N VAL A 30 -2.11 -1.05 0.74
CA VAL A 30 -2.12 0.41 0.89
C VAL A 30 -3.46 0.92 1.41
N TRP A 31 -3.41 2.06 2.09
CA TRP A 31 -4.61 2.82 2.46
C TRP A 31 -4.36 4.32 2.31
N ASN A 32 -5.38 5.05 1.88
CA ASN A 32 -5.35 6.50 1.88
C ASN A 32 -6.75 7.06 2.17
N ARG A 33 -6.81 8.19 2.88
CA ARG A 33 -8.10 8.86 3.20
C ARG A 33 -8.93 9.21 1.97
N THR A 34 -8.27 9.54 0.86
CA THR A 34 -8.88 9.78 -0.46
C THR A 34 -8.65 8.51 -1.30
N PRO A 35 -9.65 7.62 -1.46
CA PRO A 35 -9.46 6.28 -2.04
C PRO A 35 -8.92 6.28 -3.46
N GLU A 36 -9.27 7.28 -4.28
CA GLU A 36 -8.85 7.44 -5.68
C GLU A 36 -7.32 7.54 -5.80
N ARG A 37 -6.63 7.87 -4.70
CA ARG A 37 -5.16 7.89 -4.69
C ARG A 37 -4.51 6.51 -4.67
N THR A 38 -5.29 5.46 -4.40
CA THR A 38 -4.82 4.07 -4.35
C THR A 38 -4.85 3.39 -5.72
N GLU A 39 -5.67 3.87 -6.65
CA GLU A 39 -5.96 3.23 -7.95
C GLU A 39 -4.70 2.82 -8.72
N ALA A 40 -3.78 3.76 -8.94
CA ALA A 40 -2.55 3.47 -9.68
C ALA A 40 -1.66 2.40 -9.03
N LEU A 41 -1.71 2.22 -7.71
CA LEU A 41 -0.99 1.15 -7.02
C LEU A 41 -1.76 -0.16 -7.04
N ALA A 42 -3.10 -0.09 -6.98
CA ALA A 42 -3.96 -1.25 -7.16
C ALA A 42 -3.77 -1.87 -8.55
N ASP A 43 -3.77 -1.04 -9.59
CA ASP A 43 -3.51 -1.45 -10.98
C ASP A 43 -2.11 -2.06 -11.14
N ALA A 44 -1.14 -1.61 -10.33
CA ALA A 44 0.22 -2.17 -10.30
C ALA A 44 0.32 -3.46 -9.46
N GLY A 45 -0.74 -3.89 -8.78
CA GLY A 45 -0.81 -5.15 -8.02
C GLY A 45 -0.80 -5.01 -6.49
N ALA A 46 -0.88 -3.80 -5.94
CA ALA A 46 -1.05 -3.63 -4.49
C ALA A 46 -2.49 -3.96 -4.05
N ALA A 47 -2.64 -4.53 -2.86
CA ALA A 47 -3.95 -4.64 -2.23
C ALA A 47 -4.38 -3.28 -1.64
N VAL A 48 -5.69 -3.01 -1.58
CA VAL A 48 -6.23 -1.79 -0.99
C VAL A 48 -7.05 -2.16 0.24
N ALA A 49 -6.66 -1.65 1.40
CA ALA A 49 -7.43 -1.82 2.63
C ALA A 49 -8.62 -0.84 2.65
N ALA A 50 -9.72 -1.23 3.32
CA ALA A 50 -10.87 -0.35 3.50
C ALA A 50 -10.67 0.68 4.63
N THR A 51 -9.88 0.31 5.66
CA THR A 51 -9.62 1.16 6.84
C THR A 51 -8.15 1.05 7.28
N PRO A 52 -7.63 2.03 8.06
CA PRO A 52 -6.30 1.91 8.65
C PRO A 52 -6.14 0.68 9.56
N ALA A 53 -7.21 0.28 10.26
CA ALA A 53 -7.19 -0.92 11.10
C ALA A 53 -7.08 -2.20 10.26
N ALA A 54 -7.80 -2.27 9.13
CA ALA A 54 -7.69 -3.39 8.20
C ALA A 54 -6.30 -3.47 7.55
N LEU A 55 -5.69 -2.32 7.24
CA LEU A 55 -4.31 -2.24 6.76
C LEU A 55 -3.36 -2.85 7.79
N ALA A 56 -3.40 -2.39 9.04
CA ALA A 56 -2.51 -2.86 10.10
C ALA A 56 -2.64 -4.37 10.36
N ALA A 57 -3.86 -4.92 10.31
CA ALA A 57 -4.08 -6.36 10.46
C ALA A 57 -3.52 -7.21 9.29
N ALA A 58 -3.41 -6.61 8.10
CA ALA A 58 -2.94 -7.26 6.88
C ALA A 58 -1.41 -7.16 6.67
N SER A 59 -0.69 -6.49 7.57
CA SER A 59 0.73 -6.15 7.42
C SER A 59 1.56 -6.64 8.60
N ASP A 60 2.81 -7.00 8.34
CA ASP A 60 3.81 -7.34 9.36
C ASP A 60 4.62 -6.10 9.76
N ILE A 61 4.75 -5.14 8.84
CA ILE A 61 5.39 -3.82 8.99
C ILE A 61 4.40 -2.74 8.54
#